data_AF-A0A7V3T4T3-F1
#
_entry.id   AF-A0A7V3T4T3-F1
#
_cell.length_a   1.000
_cell.length_b   1.000
_cell.length_c   1.000
_cell.angle_alpha   90.00
_cell.angle_beta   90.00
_cell.angle_gamma   90.00
#
_symmetry.space_group_name_H-M   'P 1'
#
loop_
_entity.id
_entity.type
_entity.pdbx_description
1 polymer ?
#
loop_
_entity_poly.entity_id
_entity_poly.type
_entity_poly.pdbx_seq_one_letter_code
_entity_poly.pdbx_strand_id
1 'polypeptide(L)'
;MRVTVNRAIYSFAVLLGGTCLAKVLSLALLPGAYARPDPVFGVVPFRYVLAGAAFLEYLAVWLLLVSGDVRLKLAAVAWLSTLFGLYRVGLWLRGTGQSCGCLGTVPEALGIPDRWVDAALVLALAYLGIASYGLLWRGVARGDVRAGSNQGA
;
A
#
# COMPACT_ATOMS: atom_id res chain seq x y z
N MET A 1 15.33 -18.87 8.61
CA MET A 1 14.56 -18.22 7.52
C MET A 1 13.13 -17.84 7.90
N ARG A 2 12.32 -18.75 8.48
CA ARG A 2 10.93 -18.43 8.93
C ARG A 2 10.83 -17.20 9.85
N VAL A 3 11.80 -17.00 10.75
CA VAL A 3 11.81 -15.87 11.70
C VAL A 3 11.94 -14.51 10.99
N THR A 4 12.79 -14.41 9.96
CA THR A 4 13.00 -13.17 9.20
C THR A 4 11.77 -12.80 8.37
N VAL A 5 11.12 -13.81 7.79
CA VAL A 5 9.90 -13.64 6.98
C VAL A 5 8.71 -13.19 7.84
N ASN A 6 8.51 -13.81 9.02
CA ASN A 6 7.44 -13.39 9.92
C ASN A 6 7.62 -11.95 10.43
N ARG A 7 8.87 -11.54 10.71
CA ARG A 7 9.18 -10.14 11.08
C ARG A 7 8.87 -9.15 9.96
N ALA A 8 9.19 -9.51 8.71
CA ALA A 8 8.86 -8.68 7.56
C ALA A 8 7.35 -8.56 7.35
N ILE A 9 6.61 -9.68 7.43
CA ILE A 9 5.14 -9.70 7.30
C ILE A 9 4.47 -8.83 8.38
N TYR A 10 4.93 -8.92 9.64
CA TYR A 10 4.42 -8.06 10.71
C TYR A 10 4.69 -6.59 10.44
N SER A 11 5.87 -6.25 9.94
CA SER A 11 6.22 -4.86 9.58
C SER A 11 5.31 -4.33 8.47
N PHE A 12 5.03 -5.15 7.44
CA PHE A 12 4.11 -4.78 6.37
C PHE A 12 2.69 -4.57 6.88
N ALA A 13 2.21 -5.44 7.78
CA ALA A 13 0.88 -5.30 8.38
C ALA A 13 0.75 -4.02 9.21
N VAL A 14 1.78 -3.67 9.99
CA VAL A 14 1.81 -2.41 10.77
C VAL A 14 1.83 -1.19 9.85
N LEU A 15 2.67 -1.20 8.81
CA LEU A 15 2.75 -0.08 7.86
C LEU A 15 1.42 0.11 7.10
N LEU A 16 0.88 -0.96 6.52
CA LEU A 16 -0.40 -0.91 5.78
C LEU A 16 -1.58 -0.61 6.70
N GLY A 17 -1.58 -1.10 7.93
CA GLY A 17 -2.61 -0.79 8.92
C GLY A 17 -2.59 0.68 9.33
N GLY A 18 -1.40 1.24 9.56
CA GLY A 18 -1.23 2.66 9.86
C GLY A 18 -1.68 3.56 8.71
N THR A 19 -1.30 3.23 7.47
CA THR A 19 -1.73 4.01 6.30
C THR A 19 -3.23 3.88 6.04
N CYS A 20 -3.81 2.69 6.22
CA CYS A 20 -5.25 2.47 6.11
C CYS A 20 -6.01 3.32 7.12
N LEU A 21 -5.58 3.31 8.40
CA LEU A 21 -6.21 4.09 9.46
C LEU A 21 -6.13 5.59 9.15
N ALA A 22 -4.98 6.08 8.70
CA ALA A 22 -4.82 7.49 8.31
C ALA A 22 -5.78 7.88 7.17
N LYS A 23 -5.97 7.02 6.16
CA LYS A 23 -6.92 7.26 5.06
C LYS A 23 -8.37 7.27 5.54
N VAL A 24 -8.75 6.30 6.39
CA VAL A 24 -10.12 6.24 6.95
C VAL A 24 -10.41 7.46 7.82
N LEU A 25 -9.48 7.86 8.69
CA LEU A 25 -9.61 9.07 9.49
C LEU A 25 -9.71 10.31 8.61
N SER A 26 -8.92 10.41 7.55
CA SER A 26 -8.98 11.55 6.63
C SER A 26 -10.32 11.67 5.90
N LEU A 27 -10.91 10.55 5.48
CA LEU A 27 -12.24 10.51 4.87
C LEU A 27 -13.33 10.87 5.88
N ALA A 28 -13.19 10.44 7.14
CA ALA A 28 -14.16 10.68 8.20
C ALA A 28 -14.11 12.12 8.74
N LEU A 29 -12.92 12.70 8.93
CA LEU A 29 -12.75 14.03 9.52
C LEU A 29 -13.08 15.16 8.54
N LEU A 30 -12.79 15.00 7.25
CA LEU A 30 -12.91 16.06 6.25
C LEU A 30 -13.54 15.56 4.93
N PRO A 31 -14.84 15.18 4.93
CA PRO A 31 -15.52 14.61 3.77
C PRO A 31 -15.57 15.54 2.55
N GLY A 32 -15.41 16.86 2.75
CA GLY A 32 -15.44 17.89 1.70
C GLY A 32 -14.08 18.26 1.10
N ALA A 33 -12.96 17.96 1.76
CA ALA A 33 -11.63 18.42 1.32
C ALA A 33 -11.16 17.75 0.01
N TYR A 34 -11.76 16.62 -0.38
CA TYR A 34 -11.33 15.77 -1.51
C TYR A 34 -12.38 15.66 -2.62
N ALA A 35 -13.30 16.61 -2.72
CA ALA A 35 -14.27 16.68 -3.80
C ALA A 35 -13.64 17.10 -5.14
N ARG A 36 -12.37 17.55 -5.13
CA ARG A 36 -11.64 17.92 -6.35
C ARG A 36 -11.44 16.68 -7.24
N PRO A 37 -11.60 16.82 -8.57
CA PRO A 37 -11.33 15.74 -9.52
C PRO A 37 -9.89 15.26 -9.40
N ASP A 38 -9.70 13.95 -9.40
CA ASP A 38 -8.37 13.36 -9.39
C ASP A 38 -7.63 13.70 -10.70
N PRO A 39 -6.38 14.19 -10.65
CA PRO A 39 -5.63 14.57 -11.85
C PRO A 39 -5.27 13.36 -12.74
N VAL A 40 -5.24 12.14 -12.22
CA VAL A 40 -4.96 10.94 -13.02
C VAL A 40 -6.21 10.50 -13.76
N PHE A 41 -7.30 10.25 -13.02
CA PHE A 41 -8.55 9.71 -13.57
C PHE A 41 -9.49 10.76 -14.14
N GLY A 42 -9.28 12.05 -13.86
CA GLY A 42 -9.96 13.24 -14.43
C GLY A 42 -11.46 13.38 -14.13
N VAL A 43 -12.17 12.26 -14.05
CA VAL A 43 -13.62 12.13 -13.92
C VAL A 43 -14.00 11.68 -12.50
N VAL A 44 -13.10 10.98 -11.82
CA VAL A 44 -13.34 10.42 -10.48
C VAL A 44 -12.84 11.39 -9.40
N PRO A 45 -13.67 11.77 -8.43
CA PRO A 45 -13.22 12.56 -7.27
C PRO A 45 -12.15 11.83 -6.45
N PHE A 46 -11.15 12.57 -5.97
CA PHE A 46 -10.02 12.01 -5.21
C PHE A 46 -10.45 11.17 -4.00
N ARG A 47 -11.57 11.52 -3.35
CA ARG A 47 -12.15 10.74 -2.24
C ARG A 47 -12.40 9.25 -2.57
N TYR A 48 -12.84 8.93 -3.79
CA TYR A 48 -13.12 7.54 -4.17
C TYR A 48 -11.84 6.76 -4.42
N VAL A 49 -10.82 7.43 -4.96
CA VAL A 49 -9.48 6.85 -5.12
C VAL A 49 -8.87 6.55 -3.75
N LEU A 50 -8.99 7.50 -2.81
CA LEU A 50 -8.52 7.34 -1.44
C LEU A 50 -9.28 6.23 -0.69
N ALA A 51 -10.61 6.17 -0.86
CA ALA A 51 -11.45 5.11 -0.29
C ALA A 51 -11.12 3.73 -0.87
N GLY A 52 -10.92 3.64 -2.19
CA GLY A 52 -10.48 2.41 -2.86
C GLY A 52 -9.11 1.96 -2.36
N ALA A 53 -8.16 2.90 -2.21
CA ALA A 53 -6.84 2.60 -1.64
C ALA A 53 -6.93 2.09 -0.20
N ALA A 54 -7.75 2.74 0.65
CA ALA A 54 -7.98 2.29 2.03
C ALA A 54 -8.59 0.88 2.09
N PHE A 55 -9.57 0.61 1.22
CA PHE A 55 -10.19 -0.72 1.13
C PHE A 55 -9.19 -1.80 0.71
N LEU A 56 -8.34 -1.51 -0.28
CA LEU A 56 -7.28 -2.40 -0.74
C LEU A 56 -6.21 -2.66 0.34
N GLU A 57 -5.81 -1.63 1.09
CA GLU A 57 -4.89 -1.78 2.23
C GLU A 57 -5.51 -2.64 3.33
N TYR A 58 -6.77 -2.39 3.69
CA TYR A 58 -7.49 -3.19 4.65
C TYR A 58 -7.55 -4.67 4.23
N LEU A 59 -7.88 -4.94 2.97
CA LEU A 59 -7.94 -6.30 2.44
C LEU A 59 -6.56 -7.00 2.51
N ALA A 60 -5.47 -6.28 2.23
CA ALA A 60 -4.14 -6.84 2.36
C ALA A 60 -3.72 -7.07 3.81
N VAL A 61 -4.03 -6.17 4.74
CA VAL A 61 -3.77 -6.40 6.17
C VAL A 61 -4.54 -7.64 6.64
N TRP A 62 -5.82 -7.75 6.27
CA TRP A 62 -6.63 -8.92 6.57
C TRP A 62 -6.01 -10.21 6.01
N LEU A 63 -5.59 -10.19 4.74
CA LEU A 63 -4.93 -11.33 4.09
C LEU A 63 -3.60 -11.68 4.75
N LEU A 64 -2.81 -10.69 5.18
CA LEU A 64 -1.55 -10.87 5.90
C LEU A 64 -1.74 -11.54 7.27
N LEU A 65 -2.87 -11.30 7.94
CA LEU A 65 -3.19 -11.88 9.24
C LEU A 65 -3.83 -13.28 9.12
N VAL A 66 -4.74 -13.48 8.16
CA VAL A 66 -5.54 -14.71 8.05
C VAL A 66 -4.85 -15.81 7.25
N SER A 67 -4.12 -15.46 6.19
CA SER A 67 -3.55 -16.48 5.30
C SER A 67 -2.40 -17.23 5.98
N GLY A 68 -2.30 -18.55 5.78
CA GLY A 68 -1.10 -19.32 6.17
C GLY A 68 0.00 -19.28 5.12
N ASP A 69 -0.35 -18.96 3.87
CA ASP A 69 0.55 -19.00 2.73
C ASP A 69 1.36 -17.70 2.60
N VAL A 70 2.67 -17.81 2.84
CA VAL A 70 3.64 -16.72 2.71
C VAL A 70 3.70 -16.19 1.27
N ARG A 71 3.47 -17.02 0.25
CA ARG A 71 3.54 -16.61 -1.16
C ARG A 71 2.39 -15.69 -1.51
N LEU A 72 1.18 -16.06 -1.09
CA LEU A 72 -0.01 -15.25 -1.30
C LEU A 72 0.14 -13.88 -0.61
N LYS A 73 0.69 -13.86 0.60
CA LYS A 73 1.01 -12.63 1.34
C LYS A 73 1.97 -11.73 0.58
N LEU A 74 3.10 -12.27 0.12
CA LEU A 74 4.10 -11.50 -0.62
C LEU A 74 3.57 -11.03 -1.98
N ALA A 75 2.79 -11.87 -2.68
CA ALA A 75 2.18 -11.50 -3.94
C ALA A 75 1.16 -10.36 -3.78
N ALA A 76 0.32 -10.40 -2.74
CA ALA A 76 -0.62 -9.33 -2.43
C ALA A 76 0.09 -8.01 -2.12
N VAL A 77 1.16 -8.05 -1.33
CA VAL A 77 1.95 -6.85 -0.99
C VAL A 77 2.69 -6.30 -2.22
N ALA A 78 3.29 -7.16 -3.05
CA ALA A 78 3.94 -6.75 -4.29
C ALA A 78 2.94 -6.14 -5.28
N TRP A 79 1.76 -6.73 -5.41
CA TRP A 79 0.67 -6.23 -6.24
C TRP A 79 0.21 -4.83 -5.79
N LEU A 80 -0.05 -4.64 -4.50
CA LEU A 80 -0.42 -3.33 -3.95
C LEU A 80 0.67 -2.28 -4.14
N SER A 81 1.92 -2.64 -3.86
CA SER A 81 3.06 -1.74 -4.06
C SER A 81 3.16 -1.28 -5.51
N THR A 82 2.86 -2.15 -6.46
CA THR A 82 2.87 -1.83 -7.89
C THR A 82 1.72 -0.90 -8.25
N LEU A 83 0.51 -1.15 -7.77
CA LEU A 83 -0.64 -0.27 -8.01
C LEU A 83 -0.41 1.14 -7.45
N PHE A 84 0.07 1.24 -6.21
CA PHE A 84 0.36 2.52 -5.57
C PHE A 84 1.56 3.24 -6.21
N GLY A 85 2.59 2.49 -6.62
CA GLY A 85 3.71 3.03 -7.38
C GLY A 85 3.26 3.60 -8.73
N LEU A 86 2.45 2.84 -9.47
CA LEU A 86 1.94 3.25 -10.78
C LEU A 86 1.04 4.49 -10.68
N TYR A 87 0.18 4.55 -9.66
CA TYR A 87 -0.65 5.73 -9.41
C TYR A 87 0.21 6.98 -9.11
N ARG A 88 1.28 6.85 -8.31
CA ARG A 88 2.23 7.95 -8.05
C ARG A 88 3.00 8.39 -9.29
N VAL A 89 3.41 7.45 -10.14
CA VAL A 89 4.04 7.78 -11.44
C VAL A 89 3.06 8.52 -12.33
N GLY A 90 1.78 8.09 -12.39
CA GLY A 90 0.73 8.79 -13.13
C GLY A 90 0.52 10.23 -12.64
N LEU A 91 0.59 10.45 -11.33
CA LEU A 91 0.56 11.78 -10.72
C LEU A 91 1.79 12.63 -11.13
N TRP A 92 2.99 12.06 -11.09
CA TRP A 92 4.21 12.76 -11.49
C TRP A 92 4.19 13.18 -12.97
N LEU A 93 3.71 12.29 -13.85
CA LEU A 93 3.61 12.56 -15.30
C LEU A 93 2.62 13.68 -15.63
N ARG A 94 1.60 13.90 -14.80
CA ARG A 94 0.64 14.99 -14.96
C ARG A 94 1.19 16.37 -14.56
N GLY A 95 2.41 16.44 -14.00
CA GLY A 95 3.10 17.71 -13.74
C GLY A 95 2.44 18.58 -12.66
N THR A 96 1.48 18.05 -11.91
CA THR A 96 0.89 18.76 -10.78
C THR A 96 1.91 18.78 -9.66
N GLY A 97 2.68 19.85 -9.51
CA GLY A 97 3.59 20.08 -8.38
C GLY A 97 2.89 20.20 -7.01
N GLN A 98 1.65 19.72 -6.89
CA GLN A 98 0.91 19.60 -5.65
C GLN A 98 1.31 18.30 -4.97
N SER A 99 1.79 18.42 -3.73
CA SER A 99 2.05 17.29 -2.86
C SER A 99 0.79 16.41 -2.81
N CYS A 100 0.92 15.12 -3.10
CA CYS A 100 -0.24 14.24 -3.07
C CYS A 100 -0.75 14.17 -1.63
N GLY A 101 -1.97 14.69 -1.37
CA GLY A 101 -2.75 14.43 -0.15
C GLY A 101 -3.19 12.97 -0.03
N CYS A 102 -2.35 12.02 -0.47
CA CYS A 102 -2.54 10.57 -0.48
C CYS A 102 -2.67 9.99 0.94
N LEU A 103 -2.21 10.72 1.97
CA LEU A 103 -2.45 10.40 3.39
C LEU A 103 -3.67 11.13 3.96
N GLY A 104 -4.32 11.95 3.14
CA GLY A 104 -5.29 12.96 3.52
C GLY A 104 -4.70 14.09 4.37
N THR A 105 -5.54 14.71 5.18
CA THR A 105 -5.33 16.00 5.88
C THR A 105 -4.81 15.79 7.28
N VAL A 106 -4.57 14.53 7.67
CA VAL A 106 -3.96 14.16 8.96
C VAL A 106 -2.57 14.81 9.16
N PRO A 107 -1.68 14.88 8.15
CA PRO A 107 -0.40 15.58 8.31
C PRO A 107 -0.55 17.10 8.37
N GLU A 108 -1.55 17.64 7.67
CA GLU A 108 -1.89 19.06 7.65
C GLU A 108 -2.44 19.50 9.02
N ALA A 109 -3.25 18.64 9.66
CA ALA A 109 -3.69 18.80 11.04
C ALA A 109 -2.54 18.64 12.07
N LEU A 110 -1.48 17.92 11.72
CA LEU A 110 -0.26 17.77 12.53
C LEU A 110 0.82 18.83 12.24
N GLY A 111 0.61 19.73 11.27
CA GLY A 111 1.58 20.76 10.87
C GLY A 111 2.86 20.20 10.21
N ILE A 112 2.83 18.95 9.72
CA ILE A 112 3.99 18.33 9.07
C ILE A 112 3.97 18.70 7.59
N PRO A 113 5.09 19.18 7.01
CA PRO A 113 5.14 19.51 5.59
C PRO A 113 4.87 18.29 4.72
N ASP A 114 3.94 18.40 3.78
CA ASP A 114 3.51 17.30 2.90
C ASP A 114 4.66 16.62 2.14
N ARG A 115 5.73 17.38 1.84
CA ARG A 115 6.96 16.84 1.21
C ARG A 115 7.58 15.68 1.99
N TRP A 116 7.53 15.71 3.32
CA TRP A 116 8.15 14.68 4.16
C TRP A 116 7.27 13.44 4.25
N VAL A 117 5.96 13.65 4.31
CA VAL A 117 4.96 12.57 4.30
C VAL A 117 5.02 11.81 2.99
N ASP A 118 5.12 12.55 1.88
CA ASP A 118 5.17 11.98 0.56
C ASP A 118 6.45 11.17 0.35
N ALA A 119 7.60 11.70 0.78
CA ALA A 119 8.86 10.98 0.77
C ALA A 119 8.84 9.72 1.64
N ALA A 120 8.26 9.79 2.84
CA ALA A 120 8.12 8.63 3.73
C ALA A 120 7.24 7.54 3.10
N LEU A 121 6.16 7.92 2.41
CA LEU A 121 5.30 6.97 1.69
C LEU A 121 5.99 6.36 0.47
N VAL A 122 6.72 7.13 -0.33
CA VAL A 122 7.55 6.57 -1.41
C VAL A 122 8.55 5.58 -0.85
N LEU A 123 9.23 5.94 0.24
CA LEU A 123 10.23 5.08 0.87
C LEU A 123 9.59 3.80 1.42
N ALA A 124 8.43 3.90 2.06
CA ALA A 124 7.68 2.74 2.53
C ALA A 124 7.27 1.83 1.36
N LEU A 125 6.73 2.39 0.27
CA LEU A 125 6.38 1.64 -0.93
C LEU A 125 7.60 0.95 -1.56
N ALA A 126 8.70 1.68 -1.70
CA ALA A 126 9.95 1.12 -2.22
C ALA A 126 10.45 -0.02 -1.33
N TYR A 127 10.39 0.14 -0.01
CA TYR A 127 10.73 -0.91 0.94
C TYR A 127 9.82 -2.13 0.80
N LEU A 128 8.49 -1.95 0.78
CA LEU A 128 7.52 -3.03 0.62
C LEU A 128 7.73 -3.78 -0.71
N GLY A 129 7.93 -3.04 -1.81
CA GLY A 129 8.18 -3.58 -3.14
C GLY A 129 9.49 -4.36 -3.20
N ILE A 130 10.62 -3.74 -2.88
CA ILE A 130 11.96 -4.36 -2.95
C ILE A 130 12.01 -5.59 -2.04
N ALA A 131 11.49 -5.50 -0.82
CA ALA A 131 11.46 -6.64 0.10
C ALA A 131 10.58 -7.78 -0.44
N SER A 132 9.38 -7.48 -0.94
CA SER A 132 8.46 -8.52 -1.45
C SER A 132 8.99 -9.19 -2.71
N TYR A 133 9.47 -8.42 -3.69
CA TYR A 133 10.09 -8.95 -4.90
C TYR A 133 11.38 -9.71 -4.61
N GLY A 134 12.23 -9.21 -3.70
CA GLY A 134 13.46 -9.89 -3.29
C GLY A 134 13.20 -11.22 -2.57
N LEU A 135 12.16 -11.28 -1.74
CA LEU A 135 11.72 -12.51 -1.07
C LEU A 135 11.09 -13.50 -2.05
N LEU A 136 10.24 -13.04 -2.98
CA LEU A 136 9.66 -13.85 -4.05
C LEU A 136 10.75 -14.42 -4.96
N TRP A 137 11.68 -13.59 -5.42
CA TRP A 137 12.79 -14.02 -6.28
C TRP A 137 13.68 -15.04 -5.57
N ARG A 138 13.97 -14.85 -4.28
CA ARG A 138 14.72 -15.83 -3.48
C ARG A 138 13.97 -17.13 -3.25
N GLY A 139 12.64 -17.09 -3.13
CA GLY A 139 11.79 -18.28 -3.02
C GLY A 139 11.64 -19.04 -4.34
N VAL A 140 11.59 -18.33 -5.47
CA VAL A 140 11.56 -18.90 -6.82
C VAL A 140 12.92 -19.48 -7.20
N ALA A 141 14.03 -18.75 -6.97
CA ALA A 141 15.39 -19.19 -7.27
C ALA A 141 15.87 -20.40 -6.44
N ARG A 142 15.22 -20.69 -5.31
CA ARG A 142 15.53 -21.86 -4.47
C ARG A 142 14.65 -23.08 -4.74
N GLY A 143 13.74 -23.02 -5.71
CA GLY A 143 12.87 -24.16 -6.03
C GLY A 143 11.89 -24.57 -4.92
N ASP A 144 11.78 -23.80 -3.83
CA ASP A 144 10.86 -24.05 -2.71
C ASP A 144 9.43 -23.60 -3.03
N VAL A 145 9.01 -23.86 -4.28
CA VAL A 145 7.63 -23.86 -4.79
C VAL A 145 6.96 -25.16 -4.41
N ARG A 146 6.90 -25.44 -3.11
CA ARG A 146 5.98 -26.45 -2.59
C ARG A 146 4.59 -25.84 -2.49
N ALA A 147 3.90 -25.94 -3.62
CA ALA A 147 2.52 -26.43 -3.72
C ALA A 147 1.55 -25.93 -2.63
N GLY A 148 0.89 -24.81 -2.92
CA GLY A 148 -0.52 -24.72 -2.55
C GLY A 148 -1.32 -25.54 -3.56
N SER A 149 -2.09 -26.52 -3.06
CA SER A 149 -3.13 -27.30 -3.75
C SER A 149 -2.73 -28.63 -4.43
N ASN A 150 -2.48 -29.68 -3.64
CA ASN A 150 -3.34 -30.90 -3.63
C ASN A 150 -2.74 -32.01 -2.75
N GLN A 151 -3.23 -32.14 -1.52
CA GLN A 151 -3.41 -33.42 -0.84
C GLN A 151 -4.85 -33.45 -0.31
N GLY A 152 -5.69 -34.33 -0.90
CA GLY A 152 -6.87 -34.90 -0.25
C GLY A 152 -8.26 -34.44 -0.72
N ALA A 153 -8.73 -34.99 -1.85
CA ALA A 153 -10.05 -35.62 -1.99
C ALA A 153 -10.08 -36.44 -3.28
#